data_AF-A0A9P4Y6K1-F1
#
_entry.id   AF-A0A9P4Y6K1-F1
#
_cell.length_a   1.000
_cell.length_b   1.000
_cell.length_c   1.000
_cell.angle_alpha   90.00
_cell.angle_beta   90.00
_cell.angle_gamma   90.00
#
_symmetry.space_group_name_H-M   'P 1'
#
loop_
_entity.id
_entity.type
_entity.pdbx_description
1 polymer ?
#
loop_
_entity_poly.entity_id
_entity_poly.type
_entity_poly.pdbx_seq_one_letter_code
_entity_poly.pdbx_strand_id
1 'polypeptide(L)'
;MRHVAEKTQTPIEELYESIAWPLNRKYGHAIDAFKLSITNPDVWTDIKFPSSAIEEELKSYISKRLTPQPTKLRADIEVTCFGYDGIDAIKTALSRAEANNTDENQIKVRLVSPPLYVLTSQCLDKSSGIARLEQAIADVKESIDGANGKLTVKMEPKAVTESDDAELQALMEKRERENAEVSGDESVSESDDNIPAEV
;
A
#
# COMPACT_ATOMS: atom_id res chain seq x y z
N MET A 1 28.02 9.92 -1.20
CA MET A 1 29.38 10.45 -0.95
C MET A 1 29.48 11.95 -1.16
N ARG A 2 29.14 12.52 -2.34
CA ARG A 2 29.23 13.99 -2.56
C ARG A 2 28.48 14.83 -1.52
N HIS A 3 27.24 14.46 -1.19
CA HIS A 3 26.43 15.19 -0.20
C HIS A 3 27.05 15.16 1.21
N VAL A 4 27.67 14.04 1.59
CA VAL A 4 28.35 13.91 2.89
C VAL A 4 29.59 14.79 2.90
N ALA A 5 30.39 14.76 1.83
CA ALA A 5 31.61 15.58 1.69
C ALA A 5 31.34 17.10 1.76
N GLU A 6 30.27 17.58 1.11
CA GLU A 6 29.88 18.99 1.15
C GLU A 6 29.48 19.43 2.57
N LYS A 7 28.86 18.55 3.36
CA LYS A 7 28.38 18.86 4.71
C LYS A 7 29.48 18.73 5.76
N THR A 8 30.42 17.81 5.59
CA THR A 8 31.53 17.56 6.53
C THR A 8 32.79 18.36 6.18
N GLN A 9 32.77 19.12 5.07
CA GLN A 9 33.91 19.89 4.55
C GLN A 9 35.21 19.06 4.40
N THR A 10 35.06 17.76 4.16
CA THR A 10 36.18 16.83 3.95
C THR A 10 36.37 16.56 2.46
N PRO A 11 37.61 16.39 1.99
CA PRO A 11 37.88 16.05 0.60
C PRO A 11 37.19 14.74 0.22
N ILE A 12 36.55 14.73 -0.95
CA ILE A 12 35.74 13.59 -1.40
C ILE A 12 36.59 12.33 -1.64
N GLU A 13 37.85 12.49 -2.03
CA GLU A 13 38.79 11.39 -2.27
C GLU A 13 39.04 10.58 -1.00
N GLU A 14 39.37 11.23 0.13
CA GLU A 14 39.60 10.54 1.41
C GLU A 14 38.39 9.71 1.85
N LEU A 15 37.16 10.18 1.58
CA LEU A 15 35.92 9.44 1.86
C LEU A 15 35.77 8.22 0.94
N TYR A 16 36.20 8.30 -0.32
CA TYR A 16 36.19 7.15 -1.22
C TYR A 16 37.26 6.12 -0.84
N GLU A 17 38.46 6.56 -0.46
CA GLU A 17 39.55 5.65 -0.06
C GLU A 17 39.23 4.91 1.24
N SER A 18 38.67 5.61 2.22
CA SER A 18 38.39 5.05 3.55
C SER A 18 37.14 4.17 3.61
N ILE A 19 36.09 4.50 2.84
CA ILE A 19 34.77 3.86 2.98
C ILE A 19 34.42 3.07 1.71
N ALA A 20 34.42 3.73 0.55
CA ALA A 20 33.87 3.14 -0.67
C ALA A 20 34.75 2.01 -1.25
N TRP A 21 36.07 2.18 -1.30
CA TRP A 21 36.97 1.16 -1.87
C TRP A 21 37.03 -0.14 -1.06
N PRO A 22 37.10 -0.13 0.29
CA PRO A 22 37.03 -1.35 1.09
C PRO A 22 35.70 -2.09 0.89
N LEU A 23 34.57 -1.36 0.89
CA LEU A 23 33.25 -1.93 0.63
C LEU A 23 33.17 -2.56 -0.76
N ASN A 24 33.73 -1.88 -1.77
CA ASN A 24 33.73 -2.38 -3.14
C ASN A 24 34.57 -3.65 -3.30
N ARG A 25 35.71 -3.75 -2.59
CA ARG A 25 36.53 -4.99 -2.60
C ARG A 25 35.84 -6.16 -1.91
N LYS A 26 35.07 -5.91 -0.85
CA LYS A 26 34.43 -6.96 -0.04
C LYS A 26 33.15 -7.50 -0.69
N TYR A 27 32.35 -6.62 -1.30
CA TYR A 27 31.02 -6.98 -1.85
C TYR A 27 30.93 -6.86 -3.38
N GLY A 28 32.04 -6.54 -4.07
CA GLY A 28 32.10 -6.33 -5.52
C GLY A 28 31.55 -4.97 -5.95
N HIS A 29 30.40 -4.56 -5.39
CA HIS A 29 29.80 -3.26 -5.59
C HIS A 29 29.49 -2.56 -4.26
N ALA A 30 30.00 -1.33 -4.10
CA ALA A 30 29.75 -0.51 -2.92
C ALA A 30 28.24 -0.25 -2.68
N ILE A 31 27.42 -0.21 -3.74
CA ILE A 31 25.98 0.02 -3.61
C ILE A 31 25.25 -1.13 -2.94
N ASP A 32 25.65 -2.37 -3.19
CA ASP A 32 25.03 -3.54 -2.58
C ASP A 32 25.44 -3.67 -1.12
N ALA A 33 26.67 -3.28 -0.79
CA ALA A 33 27.10 -3.14 0.59
C ALA A 33 26.30 -2.05 1.34
N PHE A 34 26.01 -0.91 0.69
CA PHE A 34 25.16 0.12 1.29
C PHE A 34 23.72 -0.35 1.49
N LYS A 35 23.14 -1.12 0.57
CA LYS A 35 21.81 -1.73 0.78
C LYS A 35 21.82 -2.72 1.94
N LEU A 36 22.82 -3.59 2.00
CA LEU A 36 22.98 -4.57 3.07
C LEU A 36 23.17 -3.89 4.43
N SER A 37 23.84 -2.73 4.45
CA SER A 37 24.08 -1.96 5.67
C SER A 37 22.82 -1.43 6.37
N ILE A 38 21.68 -1.42 5.67
CA ILE A 38 20.37 -1.04 6.23
C ILE A 38 19.80 -2.18 7.07
N THR A 39 19.94 -3.41 6.59
CA THR A 39 19.43 -4.61 7.28
C THR A 39 20.44 -5.15 8.30
N ASN A 40 21.74 -5.01 8.02
CA ASN A 40 22.82 -5.51 8.86
C ASN A 40 23.83 -4.40 9.16
N PRO A 41 23.86 -3.84 10.38
CA PRO A 41 24.82 -2.80 10.76
C PRO A 41 26.28 -3.29 10.82
N ASP A 42 26.51 -4.61 10.80
CA ASP A 42 27.84 -5.23 10.84
C ASP A 42 28.69 -4.94 9.59
N VAL A 43 28.09 -4.43 8.51
CA VAL A 43 28.83 -4.03 7.30
C VAL A 43 29.86 -2.93 7.60
N TRP A 44 29.67 -2.18 8.69
CA TRP A 44 30.51 -1.05 9.08
C TRP A 44 31.68 -1.41 10.02
N THR A 45 31.77 -2.63 10.55
CA THR A 45 32.77 -2.99 11.57
C THR A 45 34.23 -2.96 11.07
N ASP A 46 34.44 -3.22 9.79
CA ASP A 46 35.77 -3.25 9.18
C ASP A 46 36.21 -1.88 8.61
N ILE A 47 35.38 -0.84 8.77
CA ILE A 47 35.61 0.48 8.15
C ILE A 47 36.07 1.47 9.22
N LYS A 48 37.20 2.12 8.97
CA LYS A 48 37.67 3.24 9.77
C LYS A 48 37.02 4.53 9.30
N PHE A 49 36.05 5.01 10.06
CA PHE A 49 35.52 6.35 9.86
C PHE A 49 36.49 7.41 10.42
N PRO A 50 36.79 8.47 9.66
CA PRO A 50 37.64 9.55 10.15
C PRO A 50 36.97 10.46 11.19
N SER A 51 35.63 10.45 11.30
CA SER A 51 34.87 11.20 12.31
C SER A 51 33.50 10.55 12.54
N SER A 52 33.02 10.56 13.79
CA SER A 52 31.67 10.09 14.16
C SER A 52 30.56 10.89 13.46
N ALA A 53 30.79 12.17 13.17
CA ALA A 53 29.86 13.01 12.43
C ALA A 53 29.66 12.55 10.98
N ILE A 54 30.70 12.00 10.35
CA ILE A 54 30.64 11.45 8.98
C ILE A 54 29.85 10.14 8.98
N GLU A 55 30.05 9.31 10.00
CA GLU A 55 29.36 8.03 10.15
C GLU A 55 27.85 8.23 10.32
N GLU A 56 27.42 9.10 11.23
CA GLU A 56 25.99 9.38 11.45
C GLU A 56 25.33 10.00 10.22
N GLU A 57 26.00 10.97 9.58
CA GLU A 57 25.45 11.62 8.38
C GLU A 57 25.37 10.66 7.20
N LEU A 58 26.38 9.80 7.01
CA LEU A 58 26.38 8.79 5.97
C LEU A 58 25.28 7.75 6.22
N LYS A 59 25.13 7.27 7.46
CA LYS A 59 24.05 6.34 7.84
C LYS A 59 22.67 6.97 7.65
N SER A 60 22.49 8.23 8.04
CA SER A 60 21.26 9.00 7.83
C SER A 60 20.95 9.22 6.35
N TYR A 61 21.98 9.46 5.53
CA TYR A 61 21.80 9.66 4.10
C TYR A 61 21.50 8.35 3.37
N ILE A 62 22.18 7.26 3.75
CA ILE A 62 21.93 5.91 3.23
C ILE A 62 20.54 5.46 3.59
N SER A 63 20.13 5.58 4.86
CA SER A 63 18.77 5.22 5.27
C SER A 63 17.72 6.04 4.53
N LYS A 64 17.90 7.35 4.34
CA LYS A 64 16.93 8.16 3.58
C LYS A 64 16.84 7.83 2.10
N ARG A 65 17.96 7.43 1.46
CA ARG A 65 18.03 7.25 0.00
C ARG A 65 17.86 5.82 -0.47
N LEU A 66 18.30 4.86 0.34
CA LEU A 66 18.39 3.44 -0.04
C LEU A 66 17.40 2.57 0.74
N THR A 67 16.72 3.09 1.77
CA THR A 67 15.61 2.35 2.39
C THR A 67 14.53 2.13 1.33
N PRO A 68 14.14 0.88 1.06
CA PRO A 68 13.05 0.61 0.14
C PRO A 68 11.80 1.31 0.66
N GLN A 69 11.24 2.20 -0.16
CA GLN A 69 9.97 2.84 0.17
C GLN A 69 8.91 1.75 0.30
N PRO A 70 8.06 1.81 1.35
CA PRO A 70 6.99 0.82 1.52
C PRO A 70 6.12 0.82 0.27
N THR A 71 5.99 -0.35 -0.34
CA THR A 71 5.15 -0.54 -1.51
C THR A 71 3.73 -0.79 -1.01
N LYS A 72 2.78 -0.01 -1.53
CA LYS A 72 1.35 -0.29 -1.33
C LYS A 72 0.97 -1.47 -2.21
N LEU A 73 0.38 -2.49 -1.61
CA LEU A 73 -0.24 -3.62 -2.28
C LEU A 73 -1.75 -3.45 -2.24
N ARG A 74 -2.41 -3.83 -3.33
CA ARG A 74 -3.86 -3.77 -3.46
C ARG A 74 -4.40 -5.07 -4.03
N ALA A 75 -5.56 -5.49 -3.52
CA ALA A 75 -6.41 -6.48 -4.16
C ALA A 75 -7.87 -6.02 -4.12
N ASP A 76 -8.61 -6.36 -5.18
CA ASP A 76 -10.03 -6.07 -5.29
C ASP A 76 -10.81 -7.37 -5.19
N ILE A 77 -11.71 -7.44 -4.22
CA ILE A 77 -12.56 -8.61 -3.98
C ILE A 77 -14.03 -8.21 -4.08
N GLU A 78 -14.81 -9.10 -4.66
CA GLU A 78 -16.25 -9.04 -4.70
C GLU A 78 -16.80 -10.05 -3.68
N VAL A 79 -17.51 -9.57 -2.67
CA VAL A 79 -18.07 -10.42 -1.62
C VAL A 79 -19.59 -10.32 -1.65
N THR A 80 -20.25 -11.45 -1.83
CA THR A 80 -21.71 -11.56 -1.87
C THR A 80 -22.16 -12.57 -0.83
N CYS A 81 -23.20 -12.26 -0.06
CA CYS A 81 -23.84 -13.21 0.83
C CYS A 81 -25.35 -12.97 0.81
N PHE A 82 -26.11 -14.01 0.52
CA PHE A 82 -27.58 -13.95 0.39
C PHE A 82 -28.31 -14.48 1.63
N GLY A 83 -27.56 -14.86 2.67
CA GLY A 83 -28.13 -15.31 3.93
C GLY A 83 -28.78 -14.17 4.72
N TYR A 84 -29.68 -14.53 5.64
CA TYR A 84 -30.36 -13.59 6.53
C TYR A 84 -29.36 -12.74 7.36
N ASP A 85 -28.27 -13.37 7.82
CA ASP A 85 -27.15 -12.71 8.53
C ASP A 85 -25.97 -12.38 7.60
N GLY A 86 -26.21 -12.22 6.29
CA GLY A 86 -25.14 -12.08 5.30
C GLY A 86 -24.25 -10.85 5.51
N ILE A 87 -24.84 -9.75 5.97
CA ILE A 87 -24.09 -8.51 6.25
C ILE A 87 -23.13 -8.71 7.43
N ASP A 88 -23.58 -9.40 8.48
CA ASP A 88 -22.78 -9.64 9.67
C ASP A 88 -21.70 -10.69 9.43
N ALA A 89 -21.97 -11.69 8.58
CA ALA A 89 -20.96 -12.62 8.08
C ALA A 89 -19.86 -11.89 7.29
N ILE A 90 -20.22 -10.96 6.41
CA ILE A 90 -19.26 -10.17 5.64
C ILE A 90 -18.41 -9.30 6.56
N LYS A 91 -19.03 -8.58 7.50
CA LYS A 91 -18.30 -7.75 8.48
C LYS A 91 -17.33 -8.60 9.30
N THR A 92 -17.78 -9.73 9.81
CA THR A 92 -16.95 -10.62 10.64
C THR A 92 -15.77 -11.18 9.84
N ALA A 93 -15.99 -11.59 8.58
CA ALA A 93 -14.93 -12.09 7.72
C ALA A 93 -13.89 -10.99 7.41
N LEU A 94 -14.34 -9.78 7.07
CA LEU A 94 -13.44 -8.65 6.79
C LEU A 94 -12.70 -8.18 8.05
N SER A 95 -13.34 -8.14 9.21
CA SER A 95 -12.69 -7.82 10.48
C SER A 95 -11.66 -8.86 10.89
N ARG A 96 -11.88 -10.15 10.59
CA ARG A 96 -10.86 -11.21 10.81
C ARG A 96 -9.64 -11.00 9.92
N ALA A 97 -9.82 -10.56 8.68
CA ALA A 97 -8.71 -10.21 7.80
C ALA A 97 -7.89 -9.03 8.33
N GLU A 98 -8.54 -8.04 8.97
CA GLU A 98 -7.84 -6.91 9.63
C GLU A 98 -7.22 -7.31 10.98
N ALA A 99 -7.74 -8.32 11.67
CA ALA A 99 -7.19 -8.78 12.95
C ALA A 99 -5.85 -9.52 12.80
N ASN A 100 -5.60 -10.14 11.65
CA ASN A 100 -4.33 -10.82 11.32
C ASN A 100 -3.19 -9.84 10.93
N ASN A 101 -3.32 -8.56 11.29
CA ASN A 101 -2.32 -7.54 11.04
C ASN A 101 -1.07 -7.76 11.90
N THR A 102 0.10 -7.63 11.27
CA THR A 102 1.39 -7.50 11.97
C THR A 102 1.89 -6.06 11.86
N ASP A 103 2.75 -5.61 12.78
CA ASP A 103 3.25 -4.23 12.81
C ASP A 103 3.88 -3.77 11.47
N GLU A 104 4.49 -4.70 10.72
CA GLU A 104 5.09 -4.43 9.41
C GLU A 104 4.11 -4.50 8.22
N ASN A 105 2.95 -5.14 8.40
CA ASN A 105 1.95 -5.39 7.34
C ASN A 105 0.55 -5.10 7.86
N GLN A 106 0.11 -3.85 7.73
CA GLN A 106 -1.26 -3.44 8.06
C GLN A 106 -2.16 -3.56 6.82
N ILE A 107 -3.12 -4.47 6.88
CA ILE A 107 -4.22 -4.61 5.92
C ILE A 107 -5.36 -3.70 6.37
N LYS A 108 -5.86 -2.88 5.44
CA LYS A 108 -7.04 -2.04 5.59
C LYS A 108 -8.05 -2.39 4.51
N VAL A 109 -9.29 -2.64 4.89
CA VAL A 109 -10.39 -2.90 3.96
C VAL A 109 -11.17 -1.61 3.74
N ARG A 110 -11.47 -1.28 2.48
CA ARG A 110 -12.35 -0.19 2.09
C ARG A 110 -13.48 -0.69 1.19
N LEU A 111 -14.69 -0.20 1.43
CA LEU A 111 -15.82 -0.41 0.55
C LEU A 111 -15.77 0.62 -0.57
N VAL A 112 -15.84 0.17 -1.83
CA VAL A 112 -16.00 1.06 -3.00
C VAL A 112 -17.48 1.20 -3.34
N SER A 113 -18.15 0.05 -3.46
CA SER A 113 -19.57 -0.04 -3.75
C SER A 113 -20.01 -1.46 -3.43
N PRO A 114 -21.16 -1.74 -2.80
CA PRO A 114 -21.63 -3.12 -2.70
C PRO A 114 -21.77 -3.72 -4.10
N PRO A 115 -21.21 -4.91 -4.43
CA PRO A 115 -20.49 -5.90 -3.60
C PRO A 115 -18.94 -5.85 -3.66
N LEU A 116 -18.34 -4.78 -4.20
CA LEU A 116 -16.91 -4.55 -4.38
C LEU A 116 -16.22 -3.92 -3.16
N TYR A 117 -15.22 -4.63 -2.66
CA TYR A 117 -14.33 -4.21 -1.58
C TYR A 117 -12.87 -4.19 -2.08
N VAL A 118 -12.09 -3.27 -1.52
CA VAL A 118 -10.67 -3.11 -1.82
C VAL A 118 -9.87 -3.33 -0.56
N LEU A 119 -8.88 -4.22 -0.65
CA LEU A 119 -7.91 -4.47 0.41
C LEU A 119 -6.63 -3.74 0.04
N THR A 120 -6.17 -2.88 0.94
CA THR A 120 -4.89 -2.20 0.80
C THR A 120 -3.96 -2.65 1.91
N SER A 121 -2.74 -3.02 1.57
CA SER A 121 -1.69 -3.33 2.53
C SER A 121 -0.43 -2.53 2.24
N GLN A 122 0.32 -2.15 3.26
CA GLN A 122 1.62 -1.50 3.12
C GLN A 122 2.69 -2.47 3.59
N CYS A 123 3.65 -2.78 2.71
CA CYS A 123 4.72 -3.73 3.01
C CYS A 123 6.05 -3.23 2.43
N LEU A 124 7.17 -3.51 3.10
CA LEU A 124 8.50 -3.25 2.55
C LEU A 124 8.86 -4.26 1.45
N ASP A 125 8.50 -5.52 1.67
CA ASP A 125 8.74 -6.63 0.74
C ASP A 125 7.50 -6.98 -0.08
N LYS A 126 7.66 -6.98 -1.41
CA LYS A 126 6.57 -7.26 -2.36
C LYS A 126 6.10 -8.70 -2.28
N SER A 127 7.01 -9.66 -2.20
CA SER A 127 6.68 -11.10 -2.23
C SER A 127 5.98 -11.55 -0.95
N SER A 128 6.49 -11.16 0.21
CA SER A 128 5.88 -11.51 1.51
C SER A 128 4.52 -10.82 1.69
N GLY A 129 4.38 -9.58 1.21
CA GLY A 129 3.11 -8.88 1.26
C GLY A 129 2.03 -9.50 0.36
N ILE A 130 2.39 -9.96 -0.85
CA ILE A 130 1.46 -10.67 -1.75
C ILE A 130 0.97 -11.96 -1.09
N ALA A 131 1.88 -12.79 -0.58
CA ALA A 131 1.53 -14.07 0.06
C ALA A 131 0.59 -13.88 1.26
N ARG A 132 0.80 -12.83 2.06
CA ARG A 132 -0.09 -12.51 3.18
C ARG A 132 -1.46 -12.03 2.74
N LEU A 133 -1.54 -11.22 1.68
CA LEU A 133 -2.81 -10.78 1.15
C LEU A 133 -3.61 -11.96 0.57
N GLU A 134 -2.94 -12.91 -0.08
CA GLU A 134 -3.56 -14.16 -0.55
C GLU A 134 -4.09 -15.01 0.61
N GLN A 135 -3.31 -15.16 1.68
CA GLN A 135 -3.77 -15.85 2.90
C GLN A 135 -4.99 -15.18 3.51
N ALA A 136 -4.99 -13.84 3.63
CA ALA A 136 -6.14 -13.10 4.13
C ALA A 136 -7.39 -13.31 3.25
N ILE A 137 -7.23 -13.33 1.93
CA ILE A 137 -8.33 -13.61 0.99
C ILE A 137 -8.85 -15.05 1.18
N ALA A 138 -7.97 -16.01 1.41
CA ALA A 138 -8.35 -17.40 1.69
C ALA A 138 -9.15 -17.53 3.00
N ASP A 139 -8.72 -16.87 4.08
CA ASP A 139 -9.43 -16.86 5.37
C ASP A 139 -10.82 -16.23 5.27
N VAL A 140 -10.93 -15.12 4.50
CA VAL A 140 -12.21 -14.47 4.22
C VAL A 140 -13.10 -15.41 3.41
N LYS A 141 -12.54 -16.09 2.40
CA LYS A 141 -13.29 -17.03 1.57
C LYS A 141 -13.86 -18.18 2.40
N GLU A 142 -13.07 -18.79 3.29
CA GLU A 142 -13.55 -19.85 4.18
C GLU A 142 -14.67 -19.36 5.11
N SER A 143 -14.51 -18.15 5.65
CA SER A 143 -15.52 -17.54 6.53
C SER A 143 -16.83 -17.23 5.79
N ILE A 144 -16.74 -16.82 4.52
CA ILE A 144 -17.90 -16.49 3.67
C ILE A 144 -18.59 -17.76 3.12
N ASP A 145 -17.82 -18.77 2.73
CA ASP A 145 -18.36 -20.06 2.27
C ASP A 145 -19.17 -20.74 3.40
N GLY A 146 -18.71 -20.64 4.66
CA GLY A 146 -19.45 -21.12 5.83
C GLY A 146 -20.80 -20.40 6.07
N ALA A 147 -20.91 -19.15 5.61
CA ALA A 147 -22.14 -18.35 5.68
C ALA A 147 -22.99 -18.44 4.40
N ASN A 148 -22.70 -19.40 3.51
CA ASN A 148 -23.40 -19.59 2.23
C ASN A 148 -23.29 -18.36 1.30
N GLY A 149 -22.20 -17.60 1.41
CA GLY A 149 -21.84 -16.52 0.49
C GLY A 149 -20.87 -16.97 -0.60
N LYS A 150 -20.49 -16.04 -1.47
CA LYS A 150 -19.53 -16.24 -2.57
C LYS A 150 -18.56 -15.07 -2.63
N LEU A 151 -17.27 -15.39 -2.66
CA LEU A 151 -16.18 -14.44 -2.88
C LEU A 151 -15.58 -14.63 -4.28
N THR A 152 -15.42 -13.54 -5.03
CA THR A 152 -14.75 -13.51 -6.34
C THR A 152 -13.64 -12.46 -6.34
N VAL A 153 -12.40 -12.86 -6.64
CA VAL A 153 -11.29 -11.91 -6.75
C VAL A 153 -11.34 -11.26 -8.13
N LYS A 154 -11.48 -9.93 -8.20
CA LYS A 154 -11.45 -9.16 -9.46
C LYS A 154 -10.04 -8.77 -9.84
N MET A 155 -9.24 -8.40 -8.85
CA MET A 155 -7.84 -8.04 -9.03
C MET A 155 -7.02 -8.77 -7.97
N GLU A 156 -6.11 -9.62 -8.45
CA GLU A 156 -5.13 -10.30 -7.60
C GLU A 156 -4.19 -9.27 -6.92
N PRO A 157 -3.61 -9.62 -5.75
CA PRO A 157 -2.69 -8.76 -5.02
C PRO A 157 -1.55 -8.25 -5.90
N LYS A 158 -1.56 -6.94 -6.19
CA LYS A 158 -0.54 -6.28 -7.00
C LYS A 158 0.01 -5.05 -6.28
N ALA A 159 1.30 -4.80 -6.49
CA ALA A 159 1.94 -3.55 -6.11
C ALA A 159 1.37 -2.39 -6.93
N VAL A 160 0.76 -1.44 -6.23
CA VAL A 160 0.16 -0.24 -6.81
C VAL A 160 1.10 0.96 -6.67
N THR A 161 1.07 1.80 -7.69
CA THR A 161 1.80 3.06 -7.74
C THR A 161 0.91 4.23 -7.32
N GLU A 162 1.47 5.42 -7.13
CA GLU A 162 0.68 6.62 -6.82
C GLU A 162 -0.37 6.94 -7.91
N SER A 163 -0.08 6.58 -9.17
CA SER A 163 -1.03 6.74 -10.28
C SER A 163 -2.28 5.87 -10.08
N ASP A 164 -2.09 4.60 -9.71
CA ASP A 164 -3.20 3.66 -9.49
C ASP A 164 -4.05 4.05 -8.27
N ASP A 165 -3.42 4.64 -7.24
CA ASP A 165 -4.10 5.14 -6.03
C ASP A 165 -4.97 6.36 -6.36
N ALA A 166 -4.48 7.27 -7.23
CA ALA A 166 -5.24 8.43 -7.68
C ALA A 166 -6.45 8.04 -8.56
N GLU A 167 -6.27 7.09 -9.47
CA GLU A 167 -7.36 6.55 -10.28
C GLU A 167 -8.42 5.87 -9.40
N LEU A 168 -8.00 5.12 -8.39
CA LEU A 168 -8.91 4.51 -7.43
C LEU A 168 -9.70 5.54 -6.65
N GLN A 169 -9.04 6.58 -6.15
CA GLN A 169 -9.70 7.59 -5.35
C GLN A 169 -10.72 8.38 -6.18
N ALA A 170 -10.41 8.67 -7.45
CA ALA A 170 -11.36 9.24 -8.39
C ALA A 170 -12.55 8.28 -8.65
N LEU A 171 -12.29 6.98 -8.78
CA LEU A 171 -13.34 5.97 -8.92
C LEU A 171 -14.23 5.90 -7.67
N MET A 172 -13.63 5.93 -6.47
CA MET A 172 -14.34 5.93 -5.19
C MET A 172 -15.23 7.17 -5.07
N GLU A 173 -14.71 8.36 -5.36
CA GLU A 173 -15.47 9.62 -5.30
C GLU A 173 -16.64 9.61 -6.30
N LYS A 174 -16.42 9.08 -7.51
CA LYS A 174 -17.50 8.95 -8.49
C LYS A 174 -18.60 8.01 -8.00
N ARG A 175 -18.23 6.84 -7.47
CA ARG A 175 -19.17 5.85 -6.94
C ARG A 175 -19.90 6.35 -5.71
N GLU A 176 -19.21 7.09 -4.85
CA GLU A 176 -19.82 7.74 -3.67
C GLU A 176 -20.83 8.80 -4.11
N ARG A 177 -20.52 9.61 -5.13
CA ARG A 177 -21.48 10.58 -5.69
C ARG A 177 -22.71 9.92 -6.33
N GLU A 178 -22.52 8.78 -6.99
CA GLU A 178 -23.63 7.99 -7.56
C GLU A 178 -24.48 7.30 -6.47
N ASN A 179 -23.88 7.00 -5.31
CA ASN A 179 -24.56 6.36 -4.17
C ASN A 179 -25.13 7.38 -3.17
N ALA A 180 -24.63 8.62 -3.17
CA ALA A 180 -25.12 9.72 -2.36
C ALA A 180 -26.44 10.24 -2.96
N GLU A 181 -27.54 9.66 -2.48
CA GLU A 181 -28.92 10.15 -2.50
C GLU A 181 -29.33 11.01 -3.72
N VAL A 182 -29.88 10.34 -4.73
CA VAL A 182 -30.92 10.96 -5.56
C VAL A 182 -32.20 11.00 -4.71
N SER A 183 -32.57 12.18 -4.21
CA SER A 183 -33.87 12.39 -3.59
C SER A 183 -34.95 12.08 -4.63
N GLY A 184 -35.64 10.95 -4.47
CA GLY A 184 -36.70 10.49 -5.37
C GLY A 184 -38.02 11.27 -5.24
N ASP A 185 -38.03 12.40 -4.53
CA ASP A 185 -39.24 13.16 -4.21
C ASP A 185 -39.33 14.53 -4.91
N GLU A 186 -38.43 14.84 -5.86
CA GLU A 186 -38.65 15.93 -6.83
C GLU A 186 -39.26 15.39 -8.13
N SER A 187 -40.41 14.73 -8.04
CA SER A 187 -41.31 14.67 -9.20
C SER A 187 -41.95 16.05 -9.34
N VAL A 188 -41.36 16.90 -10.18
CA VAL A 188 -42.04 18.08 -10.72
C VAL A 188 -43.36 17.64 -11.35
N SER A 189 -44.46 17.90 -10.65
CA SER A 189 -45.80 17.85 -11.22
C SER A 189 -45.91 19.00 -12.22
N GLU A 190 -45.37 18.83 -13.43
CA GLU A 190 -45.86 19.55 -14.59
C GLU A 190 -47.28 19.05 -14.86
N SER A 191 -48.23 19.66 -14.16
CA SER A 191 -49.65 19.54 -14.46
C SER A 191 -49.89 20.12 -15.85
N ASP A 192 -50.08 19.19 -16.77
CA ASP A 192 -50.57 19.34 -18.12
C ASP A 192 -51.91 20.10 -18.11
N ASP A 193 -51.87 21.42 -18.30
CA ASP A 193 -53.04 22.26 -18.60
C ASP A 193 -52.89 22.85 -20.01
N ASN A 194 -52.69 21.97 -20.99
CA ASN A 194 -52.94 22.27 -22.39
C ASN A 194 -54.46 22.32 -22.61
N ILE A 195 -55.07 23.48 -22.33
CA ILE A 195 -56.45 23.78 -22.73
C ILE A 195 -56.45 24.00 -24.25
N PRO A 196 -57.05 23.11 -25.07
CA PRO A 196 -57.22 23.40 -26.48
C PRO A 196 -58.34 24.43 -26.64
N ALA A 197 -58.02 25.57 -27.23
CA ALA A 197 -59.03 26.51 -27.72
C ALA A 197 -59.68 25.91 -28.97
N GLU A 198 -60.92 25.42 -28.83
CA GLU A 198 -61.75 25.07 -29.97
C GLU A 198 -63.10 25.83 -29.96
N VAL A 199 -63.27 26.58 -31.06
CA VAL A 199 -64.48 27.09 -31.75
C VAL A 199 -65.26 28.24 -31.11
#